data_AF-A0A524FHA4-F1
#
_entry.id   AF-A0A524FHA4-F1
#
_cell.length_a   1.000
_cell.length_b   1.000
_cell.length_c   1.000
_cell.angle_alpha   90.00
_cell.angle_beta   90.00
_cell.angle_gamma   90.00
#
_symmetry.space_group_name_H-M   'P 1'
#
loop_
_entity.id
_entity.type
_entity.pdbx_description
1 polymer ?
#
loop_
_entity_poly.entity_id
_entity_poly.type
_entity_poly.pdbx_seq_one_letter_code
_entity_poly.pdbx_strand_id
1 'polypeptide(L)'
;MPLKIRWVKREYFGIALMLFGLCAIFQAFYIFIAQYFLSIGNYLVIILIPIGVIFALFYCSIIIYESYAQVQRSRKIKRGFAKRIIEKVRFRKLLEAPVVRPLLIIFAIFSVFFFPSYFISIIWFNNIYSFVIAEVLGAIACIFIANIIERHYAKIQRY
;
A
#
# COMPACT_ATOMS: atom_id res chain seq x y z
N MET A 1 -10.10 10.91 -16.50
CA MET A 1 -8.82 10.94 -17.25
C MET A 1 -7.88 9.96 -16.56
N PRO A 2 -6.99 9.25 -17.27
CA PRO A 2 -6.02 8.37 -16.61
C PRO A 2 -5.16 9.18 -15.63
N LEU A 3 -4.82 8.57 -14.47
CA LEU A 3 -3.94 9.21 -13.49
C LEU A 3 -2.60 9.54 -14.19
N LYS A 4 -2.27 10.84 -14.33
CA LYS A 4 -0.95 11.23 -14.83
C LYS A 4 0.05 11.04 -13.70
N ILE A 5 0.83 9.96 -13.76
CA ILE A 5 1.84 9.68 -12.75
C ILE A 5 3.05 10.61 -12.95
N ARG A 6 3.33 11.50 -11.98
CA ARG A 6 4.34 12.58 -12.09
C ARG A 6 5.55 12.38 -11.18
N TRP A 7 6.03 11.14 -11.07
CA TRP A 7 7.11 10.71 -10.18
C TRP A 7 8.50 11.30 -10.47
N VAL A 8 8.83 11.62 -11.74
CA VAL A 8 10.17 12.14 -12.11
C VAL A 8 10.32 13.64 -11.81
N LYS A 9 9.22 14.33 -11.47
CA LYS A 9 9.32 15.74 -11.09
C LYS A 9 9.93 15.85 -9.70
N ARG A 10 10.94 16.72 -9.54
CA ARG A 10 11.74 16.94 -8.30
C ARG A 10 10.90 16.97 -7.01
N GLU A 11 9.68 17.51 -7.06
CA GLU A 11 8.79 17.64 -5.90
C GLU A 11 8.17 16.32 -5.41
N TYR A 12 7.98 15.31 -6.28
CA TYR A 12 7.31 14.04 -5.94
C TYR A 12 8.29 12.89 -5.73
N PHE A 13 9.55 13.07 -6.15
CA PHE A 13 10.58 12.04 -6.03
C PHE A 13 10.89 11.68 -4.57
N GLY A 14 11.04 12.69 -3.70
CA GLY A 14 11.28 12.46 -2.27
C GLY A 14 10.15 11.69 -1.59
N ILE A 15 8.89 11.98 -1.98
CA ILE A 15 7.71 11.29 -1.45
C ILE A 15 7.69 9.83 -1.92
N ALA A 16 8.00 9.58 -3.20
CA ALA A 16 8.11 8.22 -3.72
C ALA A 16 9.20 7.43 -3.00
N LEU A 17 10.36 8.03 -2.72
CA LEU A 17 11.45 7.38 -2.00
C LEU A 17 11.07 7.05 -0.54
N MET A 18 10.33 7.94 0.13
CA MET A 18 9.76 7.65 1.45
C MET A 18 8.75 6.49 1.41
N LEU A 19 7.86 6.44 0.41
CA LEU A 19 6.92 5.33 0.24
C LEU A 19 7.65 4.00 0.00
N PHE A 20 8.67 4.00 -0.85
CA PHE A 20 9.50 2.82 -1.12
C PHE A 20 10.21 2.33 0.15
N GLY A 21 10.86 3.24 0.88
CA GLY A 21 11.54 2.89 2.14
C GLY A 21 10.59 2.31 3.19
N LEU A 22 9.38 2.85 3.33
CA LEU A 22 8.38 2.32 4.25
C LEU A 22 7.82 0.97 3.80
N CYS A 23 7.63 0.75 2.49
CA CYS A 23 7.28 -0.58 1.96
C CYS A 23 8.38 -1.61 2.25
N ALA A 24 9.66 -1.23 2.16
CA ALA A 24 10.77 -2.10 2.48
C ALA A 24 10.82 -2.45 3.99
N ILE A 25 10.62 -1.46 4.87
CA ILE A 25 10.53 -1.71 6.33
C ILE A 25 9.35 -2.63 6.65
N PHE A 26 8.21 -2.41 6.00
CA PHE A 26 7.04 -3.28 6.14
C PHE A 26 7.37 -4.72 5.74
N GLN A 27 8.05 -4.92 4.62
CA GLN A 27 8.43 -6.25 4.17
C GLN A 27 9.50 -6.90 5.06
N ALA A 28 10.43 -6.11 5.61
CA ALA A 28 11.35 -6.60 6.63
C ALA A 28 10.63 -7.17 7.87
N PHE A 29 9.47 -6.60 8.24
CA PHE A 29 8.65 -7.16 9.31
C PHE A 29 8.06 -8.54 8.96
N TYR A 30 7.64 -8.75 7.70
CA TYR A 30 7.16 -10.06 7.24
C TYR A 30 8.27 -11.09 7.12
N ILE A 31 9.47 -10.67 6.72
CA ILE A 31 10.68 -11.50 6.76
C ILE A 31 10.95 -11.96 8.21
N PHE A 32 10.85 -11.05 9.18
CA PHE A 32 11.02 -11.39 10.58
C PHE A 32 9.96 -12.41 11.05
N ILE A 33 8.69 -12.21 10.68
CA ILE A 33 7.63 -13.18 10.98
C ILE A 33 7.95 -14.54 10.36
N ALA A 34 8.34 -14.58 9.10
CA ALA A 34 8.68 -15.79 8.37
C ALA A 34 9.81 -16.59 9.03
N GLN A 35 10.87 -15.91 9.45
CA GLN A 35 12.03 -16.54 10.06
C GLN A 35 11.75 -17.04 11.48
N TYR A 36 11.20 -16.17 12.33
CA TYR A 36 11.11 -16.46 13.77
C TYR A 36 9.83 -17.20 14.17
N PHE A 37 8.70 -16.90 13.53
CA PHE A 37 7.41 -17.50 13.90
C PHE A 37 7.04 -18.68 13.00
N LEU A 38 7.41 -18.62 11.72
CA LEU A 38 7.03 -19.66 10.75
C LEU A 38 8.17 -20.66 10.46
N SER A 39 9.35 -20.45 11.06
CA SER A 39 10.54 -21.29 10.95
C SER A 39 10.95 -21.58 9.50
N ILE A 40 10.87 -20.56 8.65
CA ILE A 40 11.26 -20.63 7.24
C ILE A 40 12.75 -20.33 7.17
N GLY A 41 13.56 -21.34 6.83
CA GLY A 41 15.03 -21.25 6.79
C GLY A 41 15.64 -21.04 5.40
N ASN A 42 14.83 -21.00 4.33
CA ASN A 42 15.35 -20.87 2.97
C ASN A 42 15.61 -19.40 2.61
N TYR A 43 16.88 -18.98 2.67
CA TYR A 43 17.31 -17.62 2.37
C TYR A 43 16.87 -17.08 1.01
N LEU A 44 16.88 -17.91 -0.04
CA LEU A 44 16.47 -17.46 -1.38
C LEU A 44 15.00 -17.09 -1.42
N VAL A 45 14.14 -17.87 -0.78
CA VAL A 45 12.70 -17.62 -0.71
C VAL A 45 12.40 -16.38 0.14
N ILE A 46 13.11 -16.23 1.25
CA ILE A 46 12.94 -15.13 2.21
C ILE A 46 13.44 -13.79 1.65
N ILE A 47 14.35 -13.79 0.69
CA ILE A 47 14.90 -12.55 0.13
C ILE A 47 14.23 -12.21 -1.21
N LEU A 48 14.19 -13.17 -2.14
CA LEU A 48 13.79 -12.90 -3.52
C LEU A 48 12.31 -12.53 -3.63
N ILE A 49 11.44 -13.21 -2.87
CA ILE A 49 10.00 -13.00 -2.95
C ILE A 49 9.61 -11.66 -2.31
N PRO A 50 10.07 -11.33 -1.09
CA PRO A 50 9.83 -10.02 -0.51
C PRO A 50 10.32 -8.87 -1.38
N ILE A 51 11.45 -9.00 -2.09
CA ILE A 51 11.90 -7.97 -3.04
C ILE A 51 10.84 -7.71 -4.12
N GLY A 52 10.32 -8.76 -4.74
CA GLY A 52 9.23 -8.64 -5.72
C GLY A 52 7.97 -8.00 -5.13
N VAL A 53 7.61 -8.41 -3.90
CA VAL A 53 6.45 -7.86 -3.20
C VAL A 53 6.66 -6.39 -2.80
N ILE A 54 7.87 -5.97 -2.42
CA ILE A 54 8.21 -4.56 -2.16
C ILE A 54 7.86 -3.70 -3.38
N PHE A 55 8.26 -4.12 -4.59
CA PHE A 55 7.95 -3.37 -5.81
C PHE A 55 6.44 -3.33 -6.10
N ALA A 56 5.72 -4.43 -5.88
CA ALA A 56 4.27 -4.48 -6.05
C ALA A 56 3.56 -3.53 -5.07
N LEU A 57 3.90 -3.59 -3.79
CA LEU A 57 3.31 -2.74 -2.75
C LEU A 57 3.67 -1.26 -2.97
N PHE A 58 4.90 -0.98 -3.40
CA PHE A 58 5.31 0.36 -3.76
C PHE A 58 4.46 0.92 -4.90
N TYR A 59 4.24 0.14 -5.96
CA TYR A 59 3.39 0.53 -7.08
C TYR A 59 1.95 0.79 -6.64
N CYS A 60 1.36 -0.10 -5.82
CA CYS A 60 0.05 0.12 -5.21
C CYS A 60 -0.01 1.42 -4.42
N SER A 61 1.03 1.71 -3.64
CA SER A 61 1.09 2.87 -2.75
C SER A 61 1.09 4.17 -3.53
N ILE A 62 1.78 4.19 -4.67
CA ILE A 62 1.77 5.31 -5.60
C ILE A 62 0.38 5.51 -6.21
N ILE A 63 -0.29 4.45 -6.67
CA ILE A 63 -1.64 4.56 -7.26
C ILE A 63 -2.60 5.17 -6.24
N ILE A 64 -2.59 4.66 -5.02
CA ILE A 64 -3.46 5.15 -3.95
C ILE A 64 -3.11 6.60 -3.60
N TYR A 65 -1.82 6.91 -3.43
CA TYR A 65 -1.33 8.26 -3.17
C TYR A 65 -1.82 9.27 -4.23
N GLU A 66 -1.60 8.97 -5.51
CA GLU A 66 -1.95 9.86 -6.61
C GLU A 66 -3.48 10.01 -6.72
N SER A 67 -4.23 8.92 -6.51
CA SER A 67 -5.71 8.95 -6.44
C SER A 67 -6.20 9.94 -5.39
N TYR A 68 -5.62 9.90 -4.18
CA TYR A 68 -5.95 10.84 -3.10
C TYR A 68 -5.49 12.28 -3.39
N ALA A 69 -4.26 12.46 -3.89
CA ALA A 69 -3.70 13.77 -4.17
C ALA A 69 -4.52 14.52 -5.22
N GLN A 70 -5.02 13.82 -6.24
CA GLN A 70 -5.88 14.41 -7.27
C GLN A 70 -7.24 14.82 -6.72
N VAL A 71 -7.87 14.00 -5.88
CA VAL A 71 -9.15 14.32 -5.24
C VAL A 71 -9.01 15.54 -4.32
N GLN A 72 -7.92 15.63 -3.57
CA GLN A 72 -7.65 16.79 -2.72
C GLN A 72 -7.45 18.08 -3.53
N ARG A 73 -6.79 18.03 -4.69
CA ARG A 73 -6.67 19.20 -5.60
C ARG A 73 -8.03 19.65 -6.13
N SER A 74 -8.86 18.73 -6.58
CA SER A 74 -10.23 19.05 -7.05
C SER A 74 -11.08 19.66 -5.93
N ARG A 75 -11.00 19.11 -4.70
CA ARG A 75 -11.70 19.67 -3.53
C ARG A 75 -11.18 21.05 -3.10
N LYS A 76 -9.87 21.34 -3.23
CA LYS A 76 -9.32 22.67 -2.94
C LYS A 76 -9.87 23.74 -3.89
N ILE A 77 -10.05 23.41 -5.17
CA ILE A 77 -10.67 24.32 -6.16
C ILE A 77 -12.12 24.61 -5.78
N LYS A 78 -12.90 23.58 -5.39
CA LYS A 78 -14.29 23.76 -4.93
C LYS A 78 -14.41 24.50 -3.57
N ARG A 79 -13.43 24.32 -2.66
CA ARG A 79 -13.43 24.96 -1.32
C ARG A 79 -13.02 26.43 -1.32
N GLY A 80 -12.49 26.98 -2.42
CA GLY A 80 -12.33 28.43 -2.57
C GLY A 80 -13.64 29.21 -2.34
N PHE A 81 -14.79 28.54 -2.49
CA PHE A 81 -16.13 29.10 -2.32
C PHE A 81 -16.85 28.67 -1.01
N ALA A 82 -16.26 27.81 -0.17
CA ALA A 82 -16.95 27.27 1.02
C ALA A 82 -16.28 27.75 2.32
N LYS A 83 -17.07 28.41 3.18
CA LYS A 83 -16.69 28.93 4.52
C LYS A 83 -15.96 27.85 5.35
N ARG A 84 -14.79 28.21 5.89
CA ARG A 84 -13.96 27.36 6.78
C ARG A 84 -14.70 27.05 8.07
N ILE A 85 -15.08 25.79 8.28
CA ILE A 85 -15.37 25.25 9.61
C ILE A 85 -14.06 24.65 10.13
N ILE A 86 -13.51 25.26 11.18
CA ILE A 86 -12.26 24.86 11.83
C ILE A 86 -12.64 23.90 12.96
N GLU A 87 -12.43 22.59 12.77
CA GLU A 87 -12.49 21.62 13.87
C GLU A 87 -11.08 21.12 14.24
N LYS A 88 -10.75 21.29 15.51
CA LYS A 88 -9.53 20.81 16.18
C LYS A 88 -9.60 19.29 16.34
N VAL A 89 -8.73 18.53 15.67
CA VAL A 89 -8.46 17.12 16.04
C VAL A 89 -6.96 16.83 15.95
N ARG A 90 -6.30 16.74 17.12
CA ARG A 90 -4.84 16.60 17.27
C ARG A 90 -4.31 15.23 16.79
N PHE A 91 -5.11 14.18 16.91
CA PHE A 91 -4.80 12.82 16.43
C PHE A 91 -4.97 12.63 14.92
N ARG A 92 -5.71 13.52 14.24
CA ARG A 92 -5.81 13.48 12.77
C ARG A 92 -4.52 13.85 12.07
N LYS A 93 -3.61 14.62 12.68
CA LYS A 93 -2.41 15.13 12.00
C LYS A 93 -1.41 14.03 11.58
N LEU A 94 -1.27 12.95 12.36
CA LEU A 94 -0.37 11.85 12.00
C LEU A 94 -0.98 10.99 10.87
N LEU A 95 -2.28 10.71 10.96
CA LEU A 95 -3.04 10.06 9.90
C LEU A 95 -3.27 10.96 8.69
N GLU A 96 -3.12 12.29 8.76
CA GLU A 96 -3.27 13.22 7.63
C GLU A 96 -1.99 13.42 6.83
N ALA A 97 -0.86 12.88 7.30
CA ALA A 97 0.37 12.87 6.52
C ALA A 97 0.09 12.14 5.18
N PRO A 98 0.31 12.81 4.04
CA PRO A 98 -0.15 12.33 2.74
C PRO A 98 0.51 11.00 2.34
N VAL A 99 1.64 10.67 2.96
CA VAL A 99 2.44 9.45 2.76
C VAL A 99 1.95 8.28 3.63
N VAL A 100 1.40 8.56 4.82
CA VAL A 100 1.07 7.51 5.82
C VAL A 100 -0.23 6.79 5.47
N ARG A 101 -1.24 7.50 4.94
CA ARG A 101 -2.54 6.88 4.60
C ARG A 101 -2.45 5.79 3.53
N PRO A 102 -1.80 6.01 2.37
CA PRO A 102 -1.71 4.99 1.33
C PRO A 102 -1.05 3.71 1.84
N LEU A 103 0.01 3.87 2.63
CA LEU A 103 0.73 2.76 3.24
C LEU A 103 -0.11 2.00 4.26
N LEU A 104 -0.84 2.69 5.15
CA LEU A 104 -1.73 2.03 6.12
C LEU A 104 -2.83 1.23 5.43
N ILE A 105 -3.40 1.75 4.33
CA ILE A 105 -4.41 1.04 3.56
C ILE A 105 -3.81 -0.25 2.98
N ILE A 106 -2.63 -0.16 2.37
CA ILE A 106 -1.96 -1.33 1.78
C ILE A 106 -1.54 -2.32 2.86
N PHE A 107 -1.01 -1.85 3.98
CA PHE A 107 -0.63 -2.68 5.12
C PHE A 107 -1.83 -3.49 5.63
N ALA A 108 -2.98 -2.82 5.81
CA ALA A 108 -4.19 -3.45 6.30
C ALA A 108 -4.71 -4.49 5.30
N ILE A 109 -4.76 -4.13 4.00
CA ILE A 109 -5.17 -5.05 2.95
C ILE A 109 -4.24 -6.26 2.89
N PHE A 110 -2.93 -6.03 2.78
CA PHE A 110 -1.95 -7.09 2.69
C PHE A 110 -2.05 -8.05 3.88
N SER A 111 -2.11 -7.52 5.11
CA SER A 111 -2.30 -8.33 6.32
C SER A 111 -3.57 -9.19 6.26
N VAL A 112 -4.69 -8.58 5.88
CA VAL A 112 -6.00 -9.26 5.82
C VAL A 112 -6.02 -10.38 4.79
N PHE A 113 -5.28 -10.27 3.69
CA PHE A 113 -5.19 -11.35 2.69
C PHE A 113 -4.08 -12.36 3.00
N PHE A 114 -2.96 -11.90 3.55
CA PHE A 114 -1.81 -12.74 3.86
C PHE A 114 -2.15 -13.79 4.91
N PHE A 115 -2.68 -13.40 6.08
CA PHE A 115 -2.89 -14.37 7.17
C PHE A 115 -3.88 -15.48 6.81
N PRO A 116 -5.08 -15.19 6.26
CA PRO A 116 -6.00 -16.24 5.85
C PRO A 116 -5.41 -17.11 4.74
N SER A 117 -4.75 -16.51 3.75
CA SER A 117 -4.10 -17.28 2.69
C SER A 117 -3.02 -18.21 3.23
N TYR A 118 -2.23 -17.76 4.22
CA TYR A 118 -1.21 -18.57 4.87
C TYR A 118 -1.83 -19.74 5.65
N PHE A 119 -2.83 -19.46 6.51
CA PHE A 119 -3.49 -20.48 7.32
C PHE A 119 -4.28 -21.49 6.49
N ILE A 120 -4.82 -21.10 5.34
CA ILE A 120 -5.45 -22.04 4.41
C ILE A 120 -4.39 -22.88 3.70
N SER A 121 -3.28 -22.27 3.26
CA SER A 121 -2.25 -22.97 2.49
C SER A 121 -1.49 -23.99 3.32
N ILE A 122 -1.29 -23.75 4.62
CA ILE A 122 -0.57 -24.67 5.51
C ILE A 122 -1.27 -26.03 5.69
N ILE A 123 -2.58 -26.12 5.38
CA ILE A 123 -3.33 -27.38 5.41
C ILE A 123 -2.81 -28.33 4.31
N TRP A 124 -2.32 -27.78 3.19
CA TRP A 124 -1.98 -28.54 1.99
C TRP A 124 -0.50 -28.52 1.64
N PHE A 125 0.24 -27.50 2.08
CA PHE A 125 1.64 -27.27 1.69
C PHE A 125 2.56 -27.00 2.88
N ASN A 126 3.86 -27.29 2.71
CA ASN A 126 4.91 -26.94 3.68
C ASN A 126 5.00 -25.42 3.92
N ASN A 127 5.48 -25.00 5.09
CA ASN A 127 5.59 -23.60 5.51
C ASN A 127 6.21 -22.68 4.45
N ILE A 128 7.23 -23.15 3.73
CA ILE A 128 7.91 -22.38 2.68
C ILE A 128 6.91 -22.04 1.55
N TYR A 129 6.26 -23.05 0.97
CA TYR A 129 5.32 -22.85 -0.13
C TYR A 129 4.08 -22.07 0.32
N SER A 130 3.58 -22.36 1.52
CA SER A 130 2.45 -21.65 2.12
C SER A 130 2.74 -20.15 2.30
N PHE A 131 3.97 -19.80 2.71
CA PHE A 131 4.41 -18.42 2.81
C PHE A 131 4.51 -17.74 1.44
N VAL A 132 5.12 -18.42 0.46
CA VAL A 132 5.21 -17.90 -0.91
C VAL A 132 3.82 -17.59 -1.48
N ILE A 133 2.90 -18.55 -1.35
CA ILE A 133 1.53 -18.41 -1.85
C ILE A 133 0.83 -17.24 -1.17
N ALA A 134 0.96 -17.12 0.16
CA ALA A 134 0.36 -16.03 0.93
C ALA A 134 0.92 -14.65 0.57
N GLU A 135 2.24 -14.52 0.42
CA GLU A 135 2.91 -13.29 -0.01
C GLU A 135 2.42 -12.84 -1.39
N VAL A 136 2.42 -13.76 -2.35
CA VAL A 136 2.04 -13.48 -3.74
C VAL A 136 0.55 -13.13 -3.82
N LEU A 137 -0.33 -13.88 -3.16
CA LEU A 137 -1.76 -13.58 -3.13
C LEU A 137 -2.06 -12.25 -2.43
N GLY A 138 -1.37 -11.95 -1.34
CA GLY A 138 -1.47 -10.65 -0.66
C GLY A 138 -1.07 -9.49 -1.58
N ALA A 139 0.04 -9.65 -2.32
CA ALA A 139 0.50 -8.65 -3.28
C ALA A 139 -0.50 -8.46 -4.43
N ILE A 140 -1.01 -9.54 -5.01
CA ILE A 140 -2.02 -9.51 -6.07
C ILE A 140 -3.30 -8.80 -5.57
N ALA A 141 -3.79 -9.15 -4.38
CA ALA A 141 -4.95 -8.51 -3.78
C ALA A 141 -4.75 -7.00 -3.58
N CYS A 142 -3.55 -6.57 -3.16
CA CYS A 142 -3.19 -5.15 -3.06
C CYS A 142 -3.26 -4.44 -4.41
N ILE A 143 -2.78 -5.07 -5.49
CA ILE A 143 -2.86 -4.51 -6.85
C ILE A 143 -4.32 -4.36 -7.29
N PHE A 144 -5.13 -5.39 -7.09
CA PHE A 144 -6.55 -5.34 -7.42
C PHE A 144 -7.28 -4.23 -6.67
N ILE A 145 -7.06 -4.11 -5.35
CA ILE A 145 -7.74 -3.09 -4.55
C ILE A 145 -7.23 -1.68 -4.89
N ALA A 146 -5.93 -1.51 -5.14
CA ALA A 146 -5.40 -0.23 -5.61
C ALA A 146 -6.08 0.22 -6.92
N ASN A 147 -6.28 -0.70 -7.87
CA ASN A 147 -6.99 -0.43 -9.12
C ASN A 147 -8.49 -0.12 -8.90
N ILE A 148 -9.16 -0.79 -7.96
CA ILE A 148 -10.57 -0.50 -7.60
C ILE A 148 -10.67 0.91 -7.00
N ILE A 149 -9.75 1.26 -6.09
CA ILE A 149 -9.67 2.57 -5.46
C ILE A 149 -9.47 3.65 -6.54
N GLU A 150 -8.54 3.45 -7.46
CA GLU A 150 -8.33 4.36 -8.60
C GLU A 150 -9.63 4.56 -9.40
N ARG A 151 -10.30 3.47 -9.79
CA ARG A 151 -11.56 3.56 -10.57
C ARG A 151 -12.65 4.31 -9.81
N HIS A 152 -12.79 4.06 -8.51
CA HIS A 152 -13.79 4.73 -7.68
C HIS A 152 -13.53 6.24 -7.60
N TYR A 153 -12.29 6.64 -7.33
CA TYR A 153 -11.92 8.06 -7.28
C TYR A 153 -11.97 8.74 -8.65
N ALA A 154 -11.66 8.04 -9.73
CA ALA A 154 -11.82 8.55 -11.09
C ALA A 154 -13.31 8.79 -11.45
N LYS A 155 -14.23 7.98 -10.91
CA LYS A 155 -15.69 8.16 -11.11
C LYS A 155 -16.20 9.41 -10.36
N ILE A 156 -15.74 9.64 -9.13
CA ILE A 156 -16.06 10.84 -8.33
C ILE A 156 -15.62 12.14 -9.03
N GLN A 157 -14.63 12.09 -9.93
CA GLN A 157 -14.20 13.27 -10.69
C GLN A 157 -15.08 13.58 -11.91
N ARG A 158 -15.81 12.60 -12.45
CA ARG A 158 -16.69 12.79 -13.62
C ARG A 158 -18.06 13.37 -13.26
N TYR A 159 -18.45 13.36 -11.99
CA TYR A 159 -19.69 13.93 -11.46
C TYR A 159 -19.39 15.09 -10.50
#